data_AF-A0A2V9HQJ5-F1
#
_entry.id   AF-A0A2V9HQJ5-F1
#
_cell.length_a   1.000
_cell.length_b   1.000
_cell.length_c   1.000
_cell.angle_alpha   90.00
_cell.angle_beta   90.00
_cell.angle_gamma   90.00
#
_symmetry.space_group_name_H-M   'P 1'
#
loop_
_entity.id
_entity.type
_entity.pdbx_description
1 polymer ?
#
loop_
_entity_poly.entity_id
_entity_poly.type
_entity_poly.pdbx_seq_one_letter_code
_entity_poly.pdbx_strand_id
1 'polypeptide(L)' 'REFLNPRNELYRTRKMKDHPPSRAEAIKLMAKEPNLIRRPVLLRGSQMVLGFDEEAYKELVK' A
#
# COMPACT_ATOMS: atom_id res chain seq x y z
N ARG A 1 6.51 -3.32 -0.52
CA ARG A 1 6.55 -2.20 -1.50
C ARG A 1 5.14 -1.81 -1.96
N GLU A 2 4.30 -2.78 -2.33
CA GLU A 2 2.98 -2.55 -2.93
C GLU A 2 1.98 -1.79 -2.05
N PHE A 3 2.11 -1.91 -0.73
CA PHE A 3 1.27 -1.23 0.27
C PHE A 3 1.63 0.24 0.49
N LEU A 4 2.78 0.71 0.01
CA LEU A 4 3.24 2.09 0.26
C LEU A 4 2.79 3.00 -0.89
N ASN A 5 2.26 4.16 -0.55
CA ASN A 5 1.81 5.19 -1.47
C ASN A 5 3.04 5.94 -2.03
N PRO A 6 3.39 5.78 -3.33
CA PRO A 6 4.55 6.43 -3.91
C PRO A 6 4.41 7.95 -4.01
N ARG A 7 3.18 8.46 -3.92
CA ARG A 7 2.90 9.91 -3.96
C ARG A 7 3.11 10.57 -2.59
N ASN A 8 3.29 9.81 -1.51
CA ASN A 8 3.52 10.35 -0.17
C ASN A 8 4.89 11.05 -0.07
N GLU A 9 4.97 12.16 0.66
CA GLU A 9 6.22 12.91 0.84
C GLU A 9 7.31 12.07 1.51
N LEU A 10 6.98 11.37 2.59
CA LEU A 10 7.91 10.51 3.33
C LEU A 10 8.50 9.42 2.43
N TYR A 11 7.70 8.88 1.51
CA TYR A 11 8.16 7.89 0.53
C TYR A 11 9.24 8.47 -0.39
N ARG A 12 9.05 9.71 -0.87
CA ARG A 12 9.99 10.40 -1.76
C ARG A 12 11.25 10.84 -1.03
N THR A 13 11.10 11.47 0.13
CA THR A 13 12.23 12.00 0.93
C THR A 13 13.17 10.89 1.38
N ARG A 14 12.65 9.70 1.72
CA ARG A 14 13.47 8.54 2.09
C ARG A 14 13.91 7.68 0.91
N LYS A 15 13.62 8.07 -0.34
CA LYS A 15 13.92 7.31 -1.57
C LYS A 15 13.49 5.84 -1.45
N MET A 16 12.31 5.59 -0.89
CA MET A 16 11.83 4.22 -0.57
C MET A 16 11.61 3.34 -1.81
N LYS A 17 11.62 3.93 -3.01
CA LYS A 17 11.62 3.20 -4.29
C LYS A 17 12.90 2.36 -4.46
N ASP A 18 14.04 2.95 -4.10
CA ASP A 18 15.37 2.38 -4.30
C ASP A 18 15.87 1.72 -3.00
N HIS A 19 15.45 2.26 -1.86
CA HIS A 19 15.77 1.75 -0.52
C HIS A 19 14.48 1.42 0.24
N PRO A 20 13.78 0.33 -0.11
CA PRO A 20 12.55 -0.03 0.57
C PRO A 20 12.82 -0.39 2.04
N PRO A 21 11.97 0.04 2.99
CA PRO A 21 12.10 -0.36 4.38
C PRO A 21 11.87 -1.87 4.53
N SER A 22 12.42 -2.46 5.60
CA SER A 22 12.07 -3.83 5.98
C SER A 22 10.56 -3.96 6.26
N ARG A 23 10.02 -5.18 6.23
CA ARG A 23 8.58 -5.40 6.49
C ARG A 23 8.17 -4.86 7.87
N ALA A 24 8.97 -5.13 8.90
CA ALA A 24 8.69 -4.68 10.27
C ALA A 24 8.70 -3.15 10.36
N GLU A 25 9.67 -2.50 9.71
CA GLU A 25 9.72 -1.03 9.67
C GLU A 25 8.57 -0.44 8.86
N ALA A 26 8.22 -1.03 7.71
CA ALA A 26 7.10 -0.59 6.91
C ALA A 26 5.80 -0.59 7.72
N ILE A 27 5.56 -1.63 8.54
CA ILE A 27 4.39 -1.70 9.43
C ILE A 27 4.42 -0.56 10.44
N LYS A 28 5.55 -0.33 11.12
CA LYS A 28 5.71 0.79 12.08
C LYS A 28 5.49 2.15 11.41
N LEU A 29 6.01 2.33 10.20
CA LEU A 29 5.86 3.56 9.42
C LEU A 29 4.41 3.78 8.97
N MET A 30 3.72 2.74 8.50
CA MET A 30 2.30 2.80 8.13
C MET A 30 1.40 3.11 9.33
N ALA A 31 1.72 2.57 10.51
CA ALA A 31 1.01 2.88 11.75
C ALA A 31 1.24 4.34 12.20
N LYS A 32 2.46 4.86 12.03
CA LYS A 32 2.82 6.23 12.40
C LYS A 32 2.28 7.27 11.41
N GLU A 33 2.32 6.96 10.12
CA GLU A 33 1.87 7.83 9.02
C GLU A 33 0.87 7.06 8.15
N PRO A 34 -0.43 7.08 8.50
CA PRO A 34 -1.44 6.31 7.78
C PRO A 34 -1.56 6.69 6.30
N ASN A 35 -1.22 7.93 5.91
CA ASN A 35 -1.28 8.35 4.50
C ASN A 35 -0.15 7.75 3.65
N LEU A 36 0.79 7.05 4.28
CA LEU A 36 1.77 6.22 3.58
C LEU A 36 1.14 4.93 3.04
N ILE A 37 -0.01 4.51 3.55
CA ILE A 37 -0.71 3.31 3.06
C ILE A 37 -1.37 3.63 1.72
N ARG A 38 -1.16 2.78 0.70
CA ARG A 38 -1.84 2.86 -0.59
C ARG A 38 -3.33 2.53 -0.39
N ARG A 39 -4.20 3.42 -0.89
CA ARG A 39 -5.66 3.31 -0.77
C ARG A 39 -6.33 3.40 -2.14
N PRO A 40 -7.55 2.86 -2.31
CA PRO A 40 -8.31 2.02 -1.36
C PRO A 40 -7.68 0.65 -1.11
N VAL A 41 -8.11 -0.04 -0.06
CA VAL A 41 -7.74 -1.44 0.24
C VAL A 41 -9.04 -2.24 0.31
N LEU A 42 -9.21 -3.23 -0.57
CA LEU A 42 -10.36 -4.13 -0.53
C LEU A 42 -9.93 -5.51 -0.10
N LEU A 43 -10.79 -6.14 0.71
CA LEU A 43 -10.58 -7.46 1.28
C LEU A 43 -11.86 -8.28 1.11
N ARG A 44 -11.74 -9.47 0.52
CA ARG A 44 -12.81 -10.49 0.48
C ARG A 44 -12.21 -11.85 0.79
N GLY A 45 -12.46 -12.36 2.00
CA GLY A 45 -11.84 -13.61 2.46
C GLY A 45 -10.31 -13.54 2.40
N SER A 46 -9.70 -14.41 1.60
CA SER A 46 -8.25 -14.44 1.37
C SER A 46 -7.76 -13.54 0.22
N GLN A 47 -8.65 -12.87 -0.50
CA GLN A 47 -8.31 -11.98 -1.62
C GLN A 47 -8.16 -10.53 -1.15
N MET A 48 -7.17 -9.84 -1.70
CA MET A 48 -6.86 -8.44 -1.38
C MET A 48 -6.54 -7.66 -2.65
N VAL A 49 -7.10 -6.45 -2.76
CA VAL A 49 -6.79 -5.50 -3.84
C VAL A 49 -6.28 -4.19 -3.25
N LEU A 50 -5.17 -3.68 -3.80
CA LEU A 50 -4.50 -2.47 -3.34
C LEU A 50 -4.54 -1.36 -4.40
N GLY A 51 -5.17 -0.25 -4.05
CA GLY A 51 -5.45 0.83 -4.99
C GLY A 51 -6.68 0.55 -5.84
N PHE A 52 -6.99 1.49 -6.73
CA PHE A 52 -8.09 1.34 -7.67
C PHE A 52 -7.66 0.52 -8.88
N ASP A 53 -8.36 -0.60 -9.10
CA ASP A 53 -8.18 -1.51 -10.23
C ASP A 53 -9.56 -2.09 -10.57
N GLU A 54 -10.15 -1.62 -11.68
CA GLU A 54 -11.52 -1.96 -12.04
C GLU A 54 -11.70 -3.45 -12.37
N GLU A 55 -10.72 -4.08 -13.04
CA GLU A 55 -10.78 -5.49 -13.39
C GLU A 55 -10.67 -6.35 -12.13
N ALA A 56 -9.70 -6.04 -11.26
CA ALA A 56 -9.53 -6.74 -10.00
C ALA A 56 -10.76 -6.60 -9.10
N TYR A 57 -11.47 -5.46 -9.14
CA TYR A 57 -12.71 -5.28 -8.37
C TYR A 57 -13.82 -6.18 -8.89
N LYS A 58 -13.98 -6.29 -10.22
CA LYS A 58 -14.98 -7.17 -10.83
C LYS A 58 -14.72 -8.63 -10.45
N GLU A 59 -13.47 -9.09 -10.55
CA GLU A 59 -13.09 -10.44 -10.10
C GLU A 59 -13.29 -10.64 -8.60
N LEU A 60 -13.04 -9.61 -7.79
CA LEU A 60 -13.26 -9.67 -6.35
C LEU A 60 -14.74 -9.76 -5.97
N VAL A 61 -15.68 -9.35 -6.82
CA VAL A 61 -17.13 -9.35 -6.53
C VAL A 61 -17.86 -10.56 -7.11
N LYS A 62 -17.27 -11.26 -8.10
CA LYS A 62 -17.79 -12.54 -8.60
C LYS A 62 -17.88 -13.60 -7.50
#